data_AF-A0A067DQG3-F1
#
_entry.id   AF-A0A067DQG3-F1
#
_cell.length_a   1.000
_cell.length_b   1.000
_cell.length_c   1.000
_cell.angle_alpha   90.00
_cell.angle_beta   90.00
_cell.angle_gamma   90.00
#
_symmetry.space_group_name_H-M   'P 1'
#
loop_
_entity.id
_entity.type
_entity.pdbx_description
1 polymer ?
#
loop_
_entity_poly.entity_id
_entity_poly.type
_entity_poly.pdbx_seq_one_letter_code
_entity_poly.pdbx_strand_id
1 'polypeptide(L)'
;MALLVPGGGCARLAISHPAQVSRRTAVVATLSPPKRDKVDYWVDATSSFFEPDSRPIMLYDGVCNLCNGGVKFVRDNDKNRRIRYEALQSESGKKLLRRSGRAPDDISSVVLVEKDRYADIIFSVF
;
A
#
# COMPACT_ATOMS: atom_id res chain seq x y z
N MET A 1 39.59 61.50 25.83
CA MET A 1 40.49 61.48 24.65
C MET A 1 39.95 60.38 23.73
N ALA A 2 39.17 60.59 22.66
CA ALA A 2 39.20 61.58 21.56
C ALA A 2 40.64 61.66 21.00
N LEU A 3 40.95 61.37 19.74
CA LEU A 3 40.42 61.85 18.44
C LEU A 3 41.00 60.96 17.31
N LEU A 4 40.18 60.48 16.35
CA LEU A 4 40.03 60.93 14.94
C LEU A 4 41.14 60.57 13.92
N VAL A 5 40.63 60.06 12.78
CA VAL A 5 41.18 59.62 11.47
C VAL A 5 41.94 60.75 10.72
N PRO A 6 42.73 60.49 9.64
CA PRO A 6 42.23 60.33 8.25
C PRO A 6 43.01 59.22 7.47
N GLY A 7 42.63 58.65 6.32
CA GLY A 7 41.78 59.06 5.20
C GLY A 7 42.58 58.89 3.88
N GLY A 8 42.01 58.17 2.89
CA GLY A 8 42.42 58.16 1.47
C GLY A 8 43.25 56.93 1.02
N GLY A 9 43.00 56.23 -0.08
CA GLY A 9 42.03 56.36 -1.18
C GLY A 9 42.49 55.51 -2.39
N CYS A 10 41.53 54.93 -3.12
CA CYS A 10 41.56 54.46 -4.53
C CYS A 10 42.71 53.56 -5.06
N ALA A 11 42.37 52.32 -5.41
CA ALA A 11 42.42 51.86 -6.82
C ALA A 11 41.58 50.58 -7.02
N ARG A 12 40.71 50.64 -8.02
CA ARG A 12 39.91 49.52 -8.55
C ARG A 12 40.80 48.63 -9.41
N LEU A 13 40.71 47.32 -9.25
CA LEU A 13 40.98 46.37 -10.34
C LEU A 13 39.90 45.29 -10.27
N ALA A 14 38.96 45.42 -11.19
CA ALA A 14 37.93 44.44 -11.48
C ALA A 14 38.58 43.28 -12.24
N ILE A 15 38.34 42.05 -11.77
CA ILE A 15 38.41 40.87 -12.64
C ILE A 15 37.09 40.14 -12.49
N SER A 16 36.17 40.50 -13.37
CA SER A 16 34.95 39.79 -13.67
C SER A 16 35.28 38.36 -14.12
N HIS A 17 35.08 37.38 -13.24
CA HIS A 17 34.90 36.00 -13.68
C HIS A 17 33.39 35.76 -13.82
N PRO A 18 32.90 35.43 -15.03
CA PRO A 18 31.49 35.26 -15.25
C PRO A 18 31.01 34.06 -14.43
N ALA A 19 29.93 34.28 -13.70
CA ALA A 19 29.14 33.25 -13.07
C ALA A 19 28.69 32.25 -14.14
N GLN A 20 29.36 31.10 -14.23
CA GLN A 20 28.76 29.92 -14.84
C GLN A 20 27.93 29.24 -13.76
N VAL A 21 26.77 29.85 -13.47
CA VAL A 21 25.63 29.14 -12.90
C VAL A 21 25.34 28.01 -13.87
N SER A 22 25.79 26.82 -13.50
CA SER A 22 25.40 25.58 -14.16
C SER A 22 23.88 25.56 -14.17
N ARG A 23 23.29 25.86 -15.33
CA ARG A 23 21.89 25.63 -15.60
C ARG A 23 21.69 24.14 -15.40
N ARG A 24 21.30 23.72 -14.19
CA ARG A 24 20.63 22.45 -13.99
C ARG A 24 19.34 22.57 -14.77
N THR A 25 19.39 22.16 -16.03
CA THR A 25 18.22 21.84 -16.82
C THR A 25 17.37 20.94 -15.93
N ALA A 26 16.22 21.42 -15.48
CA ALA A 26 15.24 20.58 -14.83
C ALA A 26 14.80 19.59 -15.91
N VAL A 27 15.47 18.45 -15.98
CA VAL A 27 14.96 17.28 -16.66
C VAL A 27 13.76 16.90 -15.81
N VAL A 28 12.57 17.37 -16.20
CA VAL A 28 11.34 16.69 -15.85
C VAL A 28 11.51 15.31 -16.47
N ALA A 29 12.08 14.40 -15.69
CA ALA A 29 11.99 13.00 -16.00
C ALA A 29 10.49 12.75 -16.08
N THR A 30 9.99 12.55 -17.29
CA THR A 30 8.72 11.88 -17.49
C THR A 30 8.93 10.49 -16.89
N LEU A 31 8.80 10.40 -15.57
CA LEU A 31 8.74 9.13 -14.88
C LEU A 31 7.49 8.49 -15.48
N SER A 32 7.70 7.57 -16.43
CA SER A 32 6.69 6.60 -16.79
C SER A 32 6.07 6.12 -15.48
N PRO A 33 4.74 6.11 -15.34
CA PRO A 33 4.10 5.60 -14.14
C PRO A 33 4.79 4.28 -13.78
N PRO A 34 5.14 4.05 -12.49
CA PRO A 34 5.71 2.77 -12.08
C PRO A 34 4.80 1.69 -12.67
N LYS A 35 5.40 0.69 -13.30
CA LYS A 35 4.69 -0.41 -13.98
C LYS A 35 3.81 -1.06 -12.92
N ARG A 36 2.55 -0.61 -12.80
CA ARG A 36 1.59 -1.05 -11.78
C ARG A 36 1.64 -2.55 -11.76
N ASP A 37 2.07 -3.11 -10.64
CA ASP A 37 2.20 -4.54 -10.56
C ASP A 37 0.79 -5.16 -10.61
N LYS A 38 0.70 -6.44 -10.95
CA LYS A 38 -0.60 -7.13 -11.07
C LYS A 38 -1.36 -7.08 -9.73
N VAL A 39 -0.64 -6.91 -8.65
CA VAL A 39 -1.10 -6.86 -7.26
C VAL A 39 -1.85 -5.53 -7.00
N ASP A 40 -1.29 -4.38 -7.39
CA ASP A 40 -1.93 -3.06 -7.33
C ASP A 40 -3.30 -3.03 -8.03
N TYR A 41 -3.41 -3.67 -9.20
CA TYR A 41 -4.68 -3.75 -9.94
C TYR A 41 -5.78 -4.48 -9.16
N TRP A 42 -5.47 -5.60 -8.51
CA TRP A 42 -6.46 -6.32 -7.72
C TRP A 42 -6.80 -5.57 -6.43
N VAL A 43 -5.86 -4.84 -5.84
CA VAL A 43 -6.13 -3.98 -4.67
C VAL A 43 -7.14 -2.89 -5.03
N ASP A 44 -6.94 -2.19 -6.15
CA ASP A 44 -7.87 -1.17 -6.64
C ASP A 44 -9.24 -1.78 -6.97
N ALA A 45 -9.26 -2.88 -7.72
CA ALA A 45 -10.51 -3.55 -8.11
C ALA A 45 -11.31 -4.12 -6.93
N THR A 46 -10.65 -4.38 -5.80
CA THR A 46 -11.28 -4.93 -4.59
C THR A 46 -11.48 -3.92 -3.46
N SER A 47 -11.00 -2.68 -3.62
CA SER A 47 -11.19 -1.59 -2.66
C SER A 47 -12.68 -1.32 -2.39
N SER A 48 -13.52 -1.49 -3.41
CA SER A 48 -14.98 -1.33 -3.33
C SER A 48 -15.67 -2.33 -2.40
N PHE A 49 -15.08 -3.49 -2.11
CA PHE A 49 -15.65 -4.45 -1.15
C PHE A 49 -15.64 -3.92 0.30
N PHE A 50 -14.82 -2.90 0.57
CA PHE A 50 -14.63 -2.29 1.88
C PHE A 50 -15.38 -0.95 2.03
N GLU A 51 -16.26 -0.61 1.09
CA GLU A 51 -17.11 0.58 1.14
C GLU A 51 -18.59 0.13 1.17
N PRO A 52 -19.42 0.57 2.14
CA PRO A 52 -19.13 1.50 3.24
C PRO A 52 -18.51 0.84 4.50
N ASP A 53 -18.24 -0.46 4.45
CA ASP A 53 -17.82 -1.25 5.61
C ASP A 53 -16.38 -1.74 5.48
N SER A 54 -15.49 -1.11 6.23
CA SER A 54 -14.04 -1.39 6.24
C SER A 54 -13.63 -2.59 7.08
N ARG A 55 -14.58 -3.32 7.70
CA ARG A 55 -14.26 -4.52 8.47
C ARG A 55 -13.56 -5.56 7.60
N PRO A 56 -12.56 -6.27 8.15
CA PRO A 56 -11.86 -7.33 7.43
C PRO A 56 -12.82 -8.45 6.99
N ILE A 57 -12.50 -9.08 5.87
CA ILE A 57 -13.27 -10.18 5.29
C ILE A 57 -12.46 -11.47 5.42
N MET A 58 -12.99 -12.42 6.17
CA MET A 58 -12.47 -13.77 6.29
C MET A 58 -13.04 -14.64 5.16
N LEU A 59 -12.15 -15.07 4.28
CA LEU A 59 -12.42 -16.04 3.22
C LEU A 59 -12.28 -17.47 3.75
N TYR A 60 -13.22 -18.35 3.39
CA TYR A 60 -13.17 -19.75 3.82
C TYR A 60 -13.69 -20.71 2.75
N ASP A 61 -13.17 -21.94 2.75
CA ASP A 61 -13.72 -23.03 1.95
C ASP A 61 -14.85 -23.74 2.70
N GLY A 62 -16.07 -23.64 2.15
CA GLY A 62 -17.29 -24.21 2.73
C GLY A 62 -17.38 -25.73 2.64
N VAL A 63 -16.46 -26.40 1.92
CA VAL A 63 -16.43 -27.86 1.76
C VAL A 63 -15.56 -28.52 2.83
N CYS A 64 -14.48 -27.88 3.25
CA CYS A 64 -13.57 -28.40 4.27
C CYS A 64 -14.15 -28.26 5.69
N ASN A 65 -14.34 -29.38 6.39
CA ASN A 65 -14.84 -29.41 7.77
C ASN A 65 -13.94 -28.67 8.76
N LEU A 66 -12.62 -28.66 8.54
CA LEU A 66 -11.67 -27.96 9.40
C LEU A 66 -11.74 -26.44 9.20
N CYS A 67 -11.82 -25.96 7.95
CA CYS A 67 -12.04 -24.54 7.65
C CYS A 67 -13.36 -24.06 8.27
N ASN A 68 -14.44 -24.84 8.10
CA ASN A 68 -15.74 -24.55 8.70
C ASN A 68 -15.68 -24.52 10.23
N GLY A 69 -14.97 -25.45 10.86
CA GLY A 69 -14.74 -25.48 12.30
C GLY A 69 -13.98 -24.24 12.80
N GLY A 70 -12.91 -23.86 12.11
CA GLY A 70 -12.14 -22.65 12.41
C GLY A 70 -12.97 -21.37 12.28
N VAL A 71 -13.72 -21.22 11.19
CA VAL A 71 -14.63 -20.09 10.99
C VAL A 71 -15.70 -20.03 12.07
N LYS A 72 -16.29 -21.18 12.43
CA LYS A 72 -17.27 -21.26 13.52
C LYS A 72 -16.65 -20.78 14.84
N PHE A 73 -15.45 -21.24 15.18
CA PHE A 73 -14.74 -20.80 16.38
C PHE A 73 -14.50 -19.28 16.38
N VAL A 74 -14.00 -18.71 15.27
CA VAL A 74 -13.77 -17.26 15.16
C VAL A 74 -15.09 -16.50 15.30
N ARG A 75 -16.15 -16.95 14.62
CA ARG A 75 -17.47 -16.30 14.67
C ARG A 75 -18.09 -16.35 16.06
N ASP A 76 -17.98 -17.47 16.74
CA ASP A 76 -18.52 -17.65 18.09
C ASP A 76 -17.73 -16.79 19.12
N ASN A 77 -16.48 -16.41 18.81
CA ASN A 77 -15.65 -15.54 19.65
C ASN A 77 -15.66 -14.05 19.22
N ASP A 78 -16.10 -13.71 18.00
CA ASP A 78 -16.23 -12.35 17.49
C ASP A 78 -17.53 -11.66 17.95
N LYS A 79 -17.64 -11.42 19.26
CA LYS A 79 -18.83 -10.86 19.91
C LYS A 79 -19.24 -9.49 19.36
N ASN A 80 -18.28 -8.72 18.88
CA ASN A 80 -18.49 -7.36 18.37
C ASN A 80 -18.72 -7.35 16.85
N ARG A 81 -18.80 -8.51 16.20
CA ARG A 81 -18.94 -8.64 14.75
C ARG A 81 -17.91 -7.79 14.02
N ARG A 82 -16.64 -7.90 14.38
CA ARG A 82 -15.55 -7.15 13.74
C ARG A 82 -15.13 -7.75 12.40
N ILE A 83 -15.53 -8.99 12.12
CA ILE A 83 -15.14 -9.72 10.91
C ILE A 83 -16.38 -10.01 10.06
N ARG A 84 -16.20 -9.88 8.75
CA ARG A 84 -17.16 -10.32 7.72
C ARG A 84 -16.70 -11.66 7.17
N TYR A 85 -17.62 -12.48 6.67
CA TYR A 85 -17.29 -13.82 6.15
C TYR A 85 -17.75 -13.94 4.71
N GLU A 86 -16.91 -14.51 3.86
CA GLU A 86 -17.20 -14.73 2.44
C GLU A 86 -16.68 -16.10 2.00
N ALA A 87 -17.48 -16.83 1.22
CA ALA A 87 -17.07 -18.15 0.75
C ALA A 87 -16.07 -18.01 -0.40
N LEU A 88 -14.97 -18.79 -0.37
CA LEU A 88 -13.98 -18.80 -1.44
C LEU A 88 -14.56 -19.20 -2.80
N GLN A 89 -15.60 -20.04 -2.79
CA GLN A 89 -16.27 -20.52 -3.99
C GLN A 89 -17.12 -19.44 -4.70
N SER A 90 -17.44 -18.34 -4.01
CA SER A 90 -18.21 -17.25 -4.61
C SER A 90 -17.35 -16.42 -5.56
N GLU A 91 -17.98 -15.72 -6.51
CA GLU A 91 -17.27 -14.84 -7.43
C GLU A 91 -16.56 -13.69 -6.70
N SER A 92 -17.13 -13.20 -5.60
CA SER A 92 -16.49 -12.21 -4.72
C SER A 92 -15.28 -12.80 -3.99
N GLY A 93 -15.41 -14.02 -3.45
CA GLY A 93 -14.33 -14.74 -2.78
C GLY A 93 -13.14 -14.99 -3.69
N LYS A 94 -13.37 -15.45 -4.93
CA LYS A 94 -12.31 -15.65 -5.93
C LYS A 94 -11.57 -14.34 -6.28
N LYS A 95 -12.30 -13.22 -6.40
CA LYS A 95 -11.70 -11.91 -6.66
C LYS A 95 -10.84 -11.44 -5.50
N LEU A 96 -11.33 -11.61 -4.27
CA LEU A 96 -10.61 -11.29 -3.04
C LEU A 96 -9.38 -12.20 -2.84
N LEU A 97 -9.47 -13.49 -3.20
CA LEU A 97 -8.34 -14.41 -3.12
C LEU A 97 -7.23 -14.03 -4.11
N ARG A 98 -7.57 -13.60 -5.32
CA ARG A 98 -6.58 -13.13 -6.31
C ARG A 98 -5.79 -11.91 -5.84
N ARG A 99 -6.42 -11.01 -5.06
CA ARG A 99 -5.75 -9.87 -4.41
C ARG A 99 -4.62 -10.31 -3.47
N SER A 100 -4.76 -11.50 -2.86
CA SER A 100 -3.72 -12.08 -1.99
C SER A 100 -2.55 -12.72 -2.75
N GLY A 101 -2.58 -12.72 -4.08
CA GLY A 101 -1.56 -13.39 -4.91
C GLY A 101 -1.74 -14.90 -5.04
N ARG A 102 -2.80 -15.48 -4.44
CA ARG A 102 -3.13 -16.89 -4.56
C ARG A 102 -3.95 -17.20 -5.81
N ALA A 103 -3.84 -18.44 -6.27
CA ALA A 103 -4.68 -18.96 -7.33
C ALA A 103 -6.12 -19.13 -6.82
N PRO A 104 -7.16 -18.88 -7.64
CA PRO A 104 -8.56 -18.92 -7.22
C PRO A 104 -9.05 -20.32 -6.78
N ASP A 105 -8.27 -21.36 -7.08
CA ASP A 105 -8.46 -22.77 -6.75
C ASP A 105 -7.67 -23.22 -5.52
N ASP A 106 -6.90 -22.33 -4.89
CA ASP A 106 -6.22 -22.61 -3.61
C ASP A 106 -7.22 -22.56 -2.45
N ILE A 107 -7.94 -23.67 -2.27
CA ILE A 107 -9.00 -23.88 -1.28
C ILE A 107 -8.49 -24.31 0.11
N SER A 108 -7.17 -24.41 0.28
CA SER A 108 -6.50 -25.00 1.45
C SER A 108 -6.42 -24.09 2.68
N SER A 109 -7.09 -22.94 2.70
CA SER A 109 -6.83 -21.93 3.74
C SER A 109 -8.03 -21.07 4.12
N VAL A 110 -7.94 -20.53 5.34
CA VAL A 110 -8.74 -19.40 5.79
C VAL A 110 -7.88 -18.14 5.65
N VAL A 111 -8.33 -17.20 4.84
CA VAL A 111 -7.57 -15.98 4.49
C VAL A 111 -8.28 -14.77 5.05
N LEU A 112 -7.57 -13.83 5.67
CA LEU A 112 -8.15 -12.55 6.09
C LEU A 112 -7.71 -11.44 5.15
N VAL A 113 -8.69 -10.81 4.50
CA VAL A 113 -8.45 -9.68 3.62
C VAL A 113 -8.82 -8.39 4.34
N GLU A 114 -7.89 -7.43 4.35
CA GLU A 114 -8.11 -6.10 4.91
C GLU A 114 -8.08 -5.03 3.82
N LYS A 115 -8.67 -3.86 4.11
CA LYS A 115 -8.77 -2.76 3.15
C LYS A 115 -7.40 -2.27 2.68
N ASP A 116 -6.47 -2.06 3.61
CA ASP A 116 -5.19 -1.40 3.35
C ASP A 116 -3.99 -2.35 3.36
N ARG A 117 -4.21 -3.65 3.61
CA ARG A 117 -3.16 -4.66 3.60
C ARG A 117 -3.39 -5.69 2.50
N TYR A 118 -2.29 -6.27 2.04
CA TYR A 118 -2.32 -7.56 1.35
C TYR A 118 -2.91 -8.58 2.32
N ALA A 119 -3.78 -9.46 1.83
CA ALA A 119 -4.49 -10.37 2.69
C ALA A 119 -3.51 -11.18 3.56
N ASP A 120 -3.64 -11.06 4.88
CA ASP A 120 -2.85 -11.83 5.82
C ASP A 120 -3.44 -13.24 5.91
N ILE A 121 -2.60 -14.25 5.72
CA ILE A 121 -3.00 -15.64 5.93
C ILE A 121 -3.01 -15.87 7.44
N ILE A 122 -4.20 -15.95 8.02
CA ILE A 122 -4.35 -16.22 9.46
C ILE A 122 -4.21 -17.71 9.76
N PHE A 123 -4.67 -18.56 8.83
CA PHE A 123 -4.66 -20.01 9.05
C PHE A 123 -4.50 -20.74 7.72
N SER A 124 -3.29 -21.25 7.47
CA SER A 124 -3.04 -22.18 6.37
C SER A 124 -3.28 -23.59 6.87
N VAL A 125 -4.26 -24.27 6.31
CA VAL A 125 -4.52 -25.68 6.61
C VAL A 125 -3.60 -26.46 5.67
N PHE A 126 -2.42 -26.84 6.17
CA PHE A 126 -1.45 -27.65 5.43
C PHE A 126 -2.04 -29.01 5.05
#